data_AF-A0A9D4PJ35-F1
#
_entry.id   AF-A0A9D4PJ35-F1
#
_cell.length_a   1.000
_cell.length_b   1.000
_cell.length_c   1.000
_cell.angle_alpha   90.00
_cell.angle_beta   90.00
_cell.angle_gamma   90.00
#
_symmetry.space_group_name_H-M   'P 1'
#
loop_
_entity.id
_entity.type
_entity.pdbx_description
1 polymer ?
#
loop_
_entity_poly.entity_id
_entity_poly.type
_entity_poly.pdbx_seq_one_letter_code
_entity_poly.pdbx_strand_id
1 'polypeptide(L)'
;MRRRQGKFQRIHYHPVNEVYVCHRSHKCNQFPGETADTFYTMLKNMVKKCSYRLMVEGRHVCDSFVVGLLDSNLSDQLNRVSS
;
A
#
# COMPACT_ATOMS: atom_id res chain seq x y z
N MET A 1 25.44 -47.17 10.70
CA MET A 1 25.37 -45.88 9.96
C MET A 1 23.96 -45.31 10.10
N ARG A 2 23.78 -44.19 10.83
CA ARG A 2 22.46 -43.57 11.05
C ARG A 2 22.13 -42.61 9.90
N ARG A 3 21.07 -42.90 9.14
CA ARG A 3 20.52 -41.99 8.12
C ARG A 3 19.93 -40.77 8.80
N ARG A 4 20.49 -39.58 8.55
CA ARG A 4 19.90 -38.30 8.97
C ARG A 4 18.60 -38.10 8.19
N GLN A 5 17.46 -38.13 8.88
CA GLN A 5 16.18 -37.72 8.31
C GLN A 5 16.22 -36.20 8.09
N GLY A 6 16.30 -35.78 6.84
CA GLY A 6 16.14 -34.37 6.47
C GLY A 6 14.70 -33.94 6.73
N LYS A 7 14.50 -33.09 7.74
CA LYS A 7 13.22 -32.42 7.96
C LYS A 7 13.02 -31.40 6.85
N PHE A 8 12.20 -31.72 5.85
CA PHE A 8 11.70 -30.72 4.90
C PHE A 8 10.73 -29.80 5.66
N GLN A 9 11.25 -28.74 6.28
CA GLN A 9 10.42 -27.60 6.63
C GLN A 9 10.03 -26.92 5.32
N ARG A 10 8.87 -27.31 4.77
CA ARG A 10 8.19 -26.52 3.75
C ARG A 10 7.81 -25.19 4.39
N ILE A 11 8.68 -24.20 4.24
CA ILE A 11 8.33 -22.80 4.47
C ILE A 11 7.22 -22.51 3.45
N HIS A 12 5.98 -22.39 3.92
CA HIS A 12 4.87 -21.95 3.09
C HIS A 12 5.07 -20.47 2.76
N TYR A 13 5.94 -20.19 1.80
CA TYR A 13 6.09 -18.87 1.22
C TYR A 13 4.90 -18.66 0.29
N HIS A 14 3.85 -18.01 0.79
CA HIS A 14 2.83 -17.47 -0.08
C HIS A 14 3.43 -16.22 -0.73
N PRO A 15 3.69 -16.22 -2.05
CA PRO A 15 4.11 -15.00 -2.72
C PRO A 15 3.06 -13.92 -2.44
N VAL A 16 3.52 -12.69 -2.19
CA VAL A 16 2.63 -11.55 -2.00
C VAL A 16 1.68 -11.53 -3.18
N ASN A 17 0.37 -11.64 -2.91
CA ASN A 17 -0.63 -11.53 -3.96
C ASN A 17 -0.68 -10.07 -4.40
N GLU A 18 0.17 -9.76 -5.37
CA GLU A 18 0.34 -8.43 -5.94
C GLU A 18 -1.01 -7.84 -6.37
N VAL A 19 -1.82 -8.62 -7.09
CA VAL A 19 -3.16 -8.23 -7.54
C VAL A 19 -4.04 -7.78 -6.37
N TYR A 20 -4.02 -8.53 -5.27
CA TYR A 20 -4.77 -8.18 -4.06
C TYR A 20 -4.25 -6.89 -3.41
N VAL A 21 -2.94 -6.74 -3.27
CA VAL A 21 -2.34 -5.55 -2.65
C VAL A 21 -2.61 -4.31 -3.48
N CYS A 22 -2.54 -4.42 -4.80
CA CYS A 22 -2.84 -3.31 -5.71
C CYS A 22 -4.29 -2.92 -5.65
N HIS A 23 -5.20 -3.89 -5.75
CA HIS A 23 -6.63 -3.63 -5.57
C HIS A 23 -6.93 -2.93 -4.24
N ARG A 24 -6.29 -3.37 -3.15
CA ARG A 24 -6.46 -2.77 -1.84
C ARG A 24 -5.91 -1.34 -1.77
N SER A 25 -4.79 -1.05 -2.42
CA SER A 25 -4.22 0.31 -2.46
C SER A 25 -5.16 1.32 -3.14
N HIS A 26 -5.92 0.91 -4.15
CA HIS A 26 -6.90 1.76 -4.84
C HIS A 26 -8.14 2.10 -3.99
N LYS A 27 -8.38 1.33 -2.91
CA LYS A 27 -9.56 1.47 -2.04
C LYS A 27 -9.17 1.80 -0.60
N CYS A 28 -7.94 2.26 -0.39
CA CYS A 28 -7.41 2.50 0.94
C CYS A 28 -7.86 3.86 1.44
N ASN A 29 -8.53 3.89 2.59
CA ASN A 29 -8.94 5.11 3.28
C ASN A 29 -8.18 5.23 4.60
N GLN A 30 -7.97 6.46 5.05
CA GLN A 30 -7.41 6.78 6.36
C GLN A 30 -8.34 6.27 7.46
N PHE A 31 -7.77 5.64 8.49
CA PHE A 31 -8.55 5.21 9.65
C PHE A 31 -8.91 6.39 10.57
N PRO A 32 -10.06 6.35 11.27
CA PRO A 32 -10.39 7.35 12.28
C PRO A 32 -9.31 7.45 13.37
N GLY A 33 -8.75 8.65 13.57
CA GLY A 33 -7.68 8.90 14.53
C GLY A 33 -6.25 8.62 14.01
N GLU A 34 -6.11 8.11 12.78
CA GLU A 34 -4.80 8.00 12.12
C GLU A 34 -4.32 9.38 11.64
N THR A 35 -3.02 9.67 11.73
CA THR A 35 -2.47 10.90 11.16
C THR A 35 -2.29 10.80 9.65
N ALA A 36 -2.36 11.92 8.94
CA ALA A 36 -2.15 11.97 7.50
C ALA A 36 -0.78 11.38 7.09
N ASP A 37 0.28 11.65 7.86
CA ASP A 37 1.62 11.10 7.61
C ASP A 37 1.68 9.58 7.75
N THR A 38 0.96 9.03 8.74
CA THR A 38 0.89 7.58 8.96
C THR A 38 0.15 6.92 7.79
N PHE A 39 -0.97 7.51 7.38
CA PHE A 39 -1.74 7.05 6.23
C PHE A 39 -0.92 7.08 4.94
N TYR A 40 -0.23 8.20 4.66
CA TYR A 40 0.65 8.33 3.49
C TYR A 40 1.77 7.29 3.49
N THR A 41 2.40 7.07 4.64
CA THR A 41 3.48 6.09 4.80
C THR A 41 2.98 4.67 4.55
N MET A 42 1.81 4.31 5.10
CA MET A 42 1.17 3.02 4.87
C MET A 42 0.86 2.83 3.38
N LEU A 43 0.22 3.82 2.75
CA LEU A 43 -0.16 3.78 1.34
C LEU A 43 1.07 3.60 0.44
N LYS A 44 2.13 4.40 0.65
CA LYS A 44 3.40 4.26 -0.06
C LYS A 44 4.00 2.86 0.05
N ASN A 45 3.96 2.26 1.24
CA ASN A 45 4.45 0.91 1.46
C ASN A 45 3.59 -0.18 0.79
N MET A 46 2.29 0.06 0.62
CA MET A 46 1.41 -0.83 -0.15
C MET A 46 1.70 -0.74 -1.64
N VAL A 47 1.81 0.47 -2.17
CA VAL A 47 2.05 0.71 -3.60
C VAL A 47 3.42 0.18 -4.04
N LYS A 48 4.44 0.25 -3.20
CA LYS A 48 5.76 -0.37 -3.46
C LYS A 48 5.71 -1.87 -3.72
N LYS A 49 4.67 -2.56 -3.22
CA LYS A 49 4.49 -4.01 -3.39
C LYS A 49 3.77 -4.36 -4.71
N CYS A 50 3.37 -3.36 -5.50
CA CYS A 50 2.62 -3.50 -6.74
C CYS A 50 3.47 -3.50 -8.02
N SER A 51 4.78 -3.56 -7.88
CA SER A 51 5.75 -3.54 -8.99
C SER A 51 5.48 -2.48 -10.06
N TYR A 52 4.89 -1.34 -9.69
CA TYR A 52 4.62 -0.26 -10.63
C TYR A 52 5.92 0.37 -11.12
N ARG A 53 5.89 0.97 -12.31
CA ARG A 53 6.98 1.86 -12.75
C ARG A 53 7.04 3.08 -11.81
N LEU A 54 8.24 3.57 -11.51
CA LEU A 54 8.46 4.67 -10.56
C LEU A 54 7.57 5.91 -10.78
N MET A 55 7.33 6.29 -12.04
CA MET A 55 6.45 7.43 -12.36
C MET A 55 4.97 7.17 -12.06
N VAL A 56 4.53 5.91 -12.15
CA VAL A 56 3.15 5.50 -11.86
C VAL A 56 2.94 5.36 -10.36
N GLU A 57 3.96 4.87 -9.63
CA GLU A 57 3.92 4.77 -8.16
C GLU A 57 3.64 6.13 -7.51
N GLY A 58 4.41 7.17 -7.85
CA GLY A 58 4.25 8.48 -7.24
C GLY A 58 2.87 9.08 -7.49
N ARG A 59 2.38 9.00 -8.72
CA ARG A 59 1.04 9.50 -9.08
C ARG A 59 -0.05 8.73 -8.34
N HIS A 60 0.03 7.39 -8.33
CA HIS A 60 -0.96 6.54 -7.70
C HIS A 60 -1.04 6.76 -6.18
N VAL A 61 0.10 6.97 -5.51
CA VAL A 61 0.14 7.33 -4.09
C VAL A 61 -0.55 8.67 -3.86
N CYS A 62 -0.25 9.70 -4.66
CA CYS A 62 -0.88 11.02 -4.50
C CYS A 62 -2.39 10.98 -4.73
N ASP A 63 -2.83 10.38 -5.83
CA ASP A 63 -4.26 10.31 -6.19
C ASP A 63 -5.05 9.55 -5.11
N SER A 64 -4.53 8.40 -4.68
CA SER A 64 -5.17 7.58 -3.64
C SER A 64 -5.12 8.24 -2.27
N PHE A 65 -4.09 9.02 -1.98
CA PHE A 65 -3.98 9.78 -0.73
C PHE A 65 -5.05 10.86 -0.65
N VAL A 66 -5.20 11.68 -1.69
CA VAL A 66 -6.20 12.77 -1.70
C VAL A 66 -7.62 12.22 -1.58
N VAL A 67 -7.94 11.14 -2.29
CA VAL A 67 -9.27 10.51 -2.26
C VAL A 67 -9.54 9.77 -0.94
N GLY A 68 -8.51 9.13 -0.38
CA GLY A 68 -8.63 8.30 0.82
C GLY A 68 -8.51 9.07 2.14
N LEU A 69 -8.19 10.37 2.12
CA LEU A 69 -8.12 11.22 3.31
C LEU A 69 -9.50 11.33 3.97
N LEU A 70 -9.51 11.22 5.29
CA LEU A 70 -10.72 11.37 6.10
C LEU A 70 -11.12 12.84 6.25
N ASP A 71 -10.14 13.73 6.27
CA ASP A 71 -10.35 15.18 6.36
C ASP A 71 -10.76 15.74 4.99
N SER A 72 -12.07 15.93 4.80
CA SER A 72 -12.64 16.46 3.57
C SER A 72 -12.19 17.89 3.27
N ASN A 73 -11.92 18.71 4.29
CA ASN A 73 -11.45 20.08 4.09
C ASN A 73 -10.01 20.09 3.57
N LEU A 74 -9.16 19.23 4.12
CA LEU A 74 -7.79 19.06 3.65
C LEU A 74 -7.76 18.47 2.23
N SER A 75 -8.59 17.45 1.97
CA SER A 75 -8.74 16.87 0.63
C SER A 75 -9.17 17.92 -0.40
N ASP A 76 -10.16 18.75 -0.08
CA ASP A 76 -10.63 19.84 -0.96
C ASP A 76 -9.56 20.90 -1.22
N GLN A 77 -8.76 21.26 -0.20
CA GLN A 77 -7.65 22.20 -0.38
C GLN A 77 -6.57 21.62 -1.31
N LEU A 78 -6.22 20.35 -1.12
CA LEU A 78 -5.22 19.67 -1.96
C LEU A 78 -5.67 19.57 -3.43
N ASN A 79 -6.97 19.33 -3.66
CA ASN A 79 -7.55 19.31 -5.02
C ASN A 79 -7.54 20.67 -5.72
N ARG A 80 -7.57 21.78 -4.97
CA ARG A 80 -7.55 23.14 -5.55
C ARG A 80 -6.15 23.60 -5.96
N VAL A 81 -5.11 23.08 -5.31
CA VAL A 81 -3.71 23.43 -5.63
C VAL A 81 -3.20 22.71 -6.88
N SER A 82 -3.84 21.60 -7.27
CA SER A 82 -3.51 20.80 -8.45
C SER A 82 -4.26 21.19 -9.73
N SER A 83 -5.10 22.24 -9.68
CA SER A 83 -5.85 22.82 -10.82
C SER A 83 -5.12 24.05 -11.38
#